data_AF-A0A0U1MAI7-F1
#
_entry.id   AF-A0A0U1MAI7-F1
#
_cell.length_a   1.000
_cell.length_b   1.000
_cell.length_c   1.000
_cell.angle_alpha   90.00
_cell.angle_beta   90.00
_cell.angle_gamma   90.00
#
_symmetry.space_group_name_H-M   'P 1'
#
loop_
_entity.id
_entity.type
_entity.pdbx_description
1 polymer ?
#
loop_
_entity_poly.entity_id
_entity_poly.type
_entity_poly.pdbx_seq_one_letter_code
_entity_poly.pdbx_strand_id
1 'polypeptide(L)'
;MEASRYRSPEKEATGEQTQPEKKNIIVIRSNYRLGALGWVHFGLVSKEFPEAINLGLQDQIAVLEWVHDNVDAFGDQDNITIGGDSAGGTAVSHLLANPEVQKLVRRAIIQSLSPLNVWCTQEKEEAIVIAHKYLEMLGIKDNFSDLINIEF
;
A
#
# COMPACT_ATOMS: atom_id res chain seq x y z
N MET A 1 -7.35 -11.65 1.25
CA MET A 1 -6.30 -11.46 2.25
C MET A 1 -5.85 -12.85 2.69
N GLU A 2 -4.54 -13.09 2.80
CA GLU A 2 -4.00 -14.40 3.21
C GLU A 2 -3.19 -14.19 4.49
N ALA A 3 -3.58 -14.88 5.56
CA ALA A 3 -2.85 -14.91 6.82
C ALA A 3 -2.24 -16.31 6.98
N SER A 4 -0.92 -16.37 7.15
CA SER A 4 -0.21 -17.64 7.33
C SER A 4 0.85 -17.50 8.41
N ARG A 5 1.12 -18.60 9.11
CA ARG A 5 2.31 -18.69 9.95
C ARG A 5 3.51 -18.85 9.01
N TYR A 6 4.46 -17.94 9.10
CA TYR A 6 5.66 -18.03 8.28
C TYR A 6 6.54 -19.21 8.71
N ARG A 7 6.92 -20.06 7.75
CA ARG A 7 7.89 -21.14 7.92
C ARG A 7 9.09 -20.81 7.03
N SER A 8 10.28 -20.64 7.61
CA SER A 8 11.49 -20.40 6.84
C SER A 8 11.77 -21.59 5.91
N PRO A 9 12.24 -21.37 4.66
CA PRO A 9 12.72 -22.45 3.80
C PRO A 9 13.88 -23.19 4.48
N GLU A 10 13.85 -24.52 4.48
CA GLU A 10 14.99 -25.34 4.92
C GLU A 10 16.15 -25.11 3.96
N LYS A 11 17.28 -24.61 4.46
CA LYS A 11 18.55 -24.62 3.73
C LYS A 11 19.26 -25.94 4.05
N GLU A 12 19.45 -26.79 3.05
CA GLU A 12 20.53 -27.78 3.09
C GLU A 12 21.86 -27.02 3.02
N ALA A 13 22.56 -26.91 4.14
CA ALA A 13 23.96 -26.50 4.18
C ALA A 13 24.64 -27.20 5.35
N THR A 14 25.47 -28.19 5.01
CA THR A 14 26.42 -28.87 5.90
C THR A 14 27.41 -27.89 6.49
N GLY A 15 27.51 -27.86 7.83
CA GLY A 15 28.53 -27.12 8.57
C GLY A 15 27.91 -26.19 9.61
N GLU A 16 27.75 -26.71 10.83
CA GLU A 16 27.48 -26.02 12.10
C GLU A 16 26.90 -24.60 11.99
N GLN A 17 25.69 -24.49 11.41
CA GLN A 17 24.88 -23.28 11.49
C GLN A 17 23.78 -23.53 12.52
N THR A 18 23.75 -22.69 13.55
CA THR A 18 22.63 -22.62 14.48
C THR A 18 21.34 -22.50 13.68
N GLN A 19 20.44 -23.46 13.83
CA GLN A 19 19.12 -23.38 13.20
C GLN A 19 18.50 -22.05 13.64
N PRO A 20 18.11 -21.15 12.72
CA PRO A 20 17.46 -19.91 13.12
C PRO A 20 16.19 -20.30 13.88
N GLU A 21 16.08 -19.83 15.13
CA GLU A 21 14.90 -20.12 15.94
C GLU A 21 13.65 -19.75 15.16
N LYS A 22 12.66 -20.67 15.16
CA LYS A 22 11.37 -20.45 14.51
C LYS A 22 10.75 -19.20 15.12
N LYS A 23 10.76 -18.09 14.38
CA LYS A 23 10.07 -16.89 14.83
C LYS A 23 8.57 -17.14 14.76
N ASN A 24 7.91 -17.12 15.91
CA ASN A 24 6.47 -17.29 16.02
C ASN A 24 5.77 -15.97 15.61
N ILE A 25 5.71 -15.71 14.31
CA ILE A 25 5.08 -14.52 13.72
C ILE A 25 3.92 -14.91 12.80
N ILE A 26 2.96 -14.00 12.67
CA ILE A 26 1.91 -14.06 11.67
C ILE A 26 2.30 -13.12 10.54
N VAL A 27 2.22 -13.62 9.31
CA VAL A 27 2.43 -12.79 8.13
C VAL A 27 1.10 -12.63 7.42
N ILE A 28 0.70 -11.37 7.25
CA ILE A 28 -0.48 -10.97 6.51
C ILE A 28 -0.02 -10.32 5.22
N ARG A 29 -0.54 -10.80 4.09
CA ARG A 29 -0.33 -10.17 2.78
C ARG A 29 -1.66 -9.69 2.22
N SER A 30 -1.63 -8.49 1.66
CA SER A 30 -2.79 -7.85 1.04
C SER A 30 -2.45 -7.36 -0.36
N ASN A 31 -3.51 -7.19 -1.15
CA ASN A 31 -3.45 -6.52 -2.44
C ASN A 31 -4.00 -5.10 -2.27
N TYR A 32 -3.54 -4.19 -3.12
CA TYR A 32 -4.03 -2.83 -3.26
C TYR A 32 -4.01 -2.44 -4.73
N ARG A 33 -4.74 -1.40 -5.12
CA ARG A 33 -4.79 -0.93 -6.51
C ARG A 33 -3.41 -0.44 -6.99
N LEU A 34 -3.06 -0.82 -8.21
CA LEU A 34 -1.81 -0.44 -8.88
C LEU A 34 -2.10 0.39 -10.13
N GLY A 35 -1.03 0.99 -10.69
CA GLY A 35 -1.11 1.77 -11.92
C GLY A 35 -2.15 2.89 -11.85
N ALA A 36 -2.81 3.15 -12.97
CA ALA A 36 -3.80 4.23 -13.08
C ALA A 36 -4.94 4.12 -12.05
N LEU A 37 -5.38 2.90 -11.74
CA LEU A 37 -6.50 2.64 -10.84
C LEU A 37 -6.17 3.00 -9.38
N GLY A 38 -4.89 2.97 -9.00
CA GLY A 38 -4.45 3.27 -7.64
C GLY A 38 -3.78 4.65 -7.50
N TRP A 39 -3.15 5.14 -8.56
CA TRP A 39 -2.14 6.21 -8.46
C TRP A 39 -2.35 7.36 -9.45
N VAL A 40 -3.42 7.37 -10.25
CA VAL A 40 -3.86 8.59 -10.94
C VAL A 40 -4.87 9.32 -10.08
N HIS A 41 -4.67 10.63 -9.93
CA HIS A 41 -5.42 11.47 -9.01
C HIS A 41 -6.60 12.17 -9.69
N PHE A 42 -7.58 11.40 -10.15
CA PHE A 42 -8.77 11.96 -10.82
C PHE A 42 -9.55 12.95 -9.94
N GLY A 43 -9.51 12.80 -8.61
CA GLY A 43 -10.17 13.74 -7.68
C GLY A 43 -9.55 15.14 -7.66
N LEU A 44 -8.35 15.34 -8.23
CA LEU A 44 -7.78 16.68 -8.41
C LEU A 44 -8.40 17.45 -9.58
N VAL A 45 -9.05 16.76 -10.52
CA VAL A 45 -9.61 17.33 -11.76
C VAL A 45 -11.12 17.06 -11.91
N SER A 46 -11.66 16.13 -11.13
CA SER A 46 -13.09 15.79 -11.07
C SER A 46 -13.73 16.28 -9.79
N LYS A 47 -14.87 16.96 -9.91
CA LYS A 47 -15.73 17.31 -8.76
C LYS A 47 -16.64 16.18 -8.33
N GLU A 48 -16.83 15.16 -9.18
CA GLU A 48 -17.71 14.02 -8.91
C GLU A 48 -17.07 13.02 -7.95
N PHE A 49 -15.74 12.86 -8.04
CA PHE A 49 -14.97 11.92 -7.21
C PHE A 49 -13.79 12.62 -6.50
N PRO A 50 -14.05 13.61 -5.64
CA PRO A 50 -12.98 14.38 -4.98
C PRO A 50 -12.03 13.49 -4.14
N GLU A 51 -12.50 12.34 -3.67
CA GLU A 51 -11.74 11.36 -2.91
C GLU A 51 -10.83 10.45 -3.76
N ALA A 52 -10.93 10.50 -5.10
CA ALA A 52 -10.13 9.68 -6.01
C ALA A 52 -8.67 10.19 -6.13
N ILE A 53 -7.96 10.18 -5.00
CA ILE A 53 -6.59 10.66 -4.82
C ILE A 53 -5.86 9.64 -3.94
N ASN A 54 -4.70 9.12 -4.36
CA ASN A 54 -3.96 8.11 -3.59
C ASN A 54 -4.78 6.84 -3.27
N LEU A 55 -5.63 6.40 -4.20
CA LEU A 55 -6.54 5.27 -4.00
C LEU A 55 -5.81 3.97 -3.58
N GLY A 56 -4.61 3.72 -4.12
CA GLY A 56 -3.77 2.58 -3.73
C GLY A 56 -3.19 2.70 -2.31
N LEU A 57 -3.02 3.93 -1.79
CA LEU A 57 -2.64 4.16 -0.40
C LEU A 57 -3.85 4.01 0.52
N GLN A 58 -5.02 4.50 0.10
CA GLN A 58 -6.28 4.33 0.83
C GLN A 58 -6.64 2.86 1.02
N ASP A 59 -6.42 2.01 0.00
CA ASP A 59 -6.59 0.57 0.10
C ASP A 59 -5.70 -0.04 1.20
N GLN A 60 -4.45 0.43 1.31
CA GLN A 60 -3.52 -0.05 2.34
C GLN A 60 -3.93 0.42 3.73
N ILE A 61 -4.45 1.64 3.87
CA ILE A 61 -5.03 2.13 5.14
C ILE A 61 -6.21 1.25 5.54
N ALA A 62 -7.16 1.00 4.64
CA ALA A 62 -8.32 0.15 4.92
C ALA A 62 -7.92 -1.28 5.30
N VAL A 63 -6.87 -1.83 4.69
CA VAL A 63 -6.30 -3.12 5.10
C VAL A 63 -5.72 -3.05 6.51
N LEU A 64 -4.97 -2.00 6.86
CA LEU A 64 -4.38 -1.87 8.19
C LEU A 64 -5.45 -1.73 9.28
N GLU A 65 -6.49 -0.95 9.02
CA GLU A 65 -7.66 -0.82 9.90
C GLU A 65 -8.31 -2.20 10.09
N TRP A 66 -8.57 -2.92 8.99
CA TRP A 66 -9.12 -4.27 9.07
C TRP A 66 -8.21 -5.23 9.86
N VAL A 67 -6.90 -5.21 9.62
CA VAL A 67 -5.95 -6.07 10.33
C VAL A 67 -5.97 -5.74 11.82
N HIS A 68 -5.87 -4.47 12.17
CA HIS A 68 -5.90 -4.02 13.55
C HIS A 68 -7.19 -4.49 14.26
N ASP A 69 -8.35 -4.33 13.62
CA ASP A 69 -9.64 -4.71 14.22
C ASP A 69 -9.87 -6.23 14.34
N ASN A 70 -9.08 -7.06 13.65
CA ASN A 70 -9.33 -8.50 13.55
C ASN A 70 -8.18 -9.39 14.05
N VAL A 71 -6.97 -8.84 14.23
CA VAL A 71 -5.78 -9.67 14.47
C VAL A 71 -5.79 -10.36 15.83
N ASP A 72 -6.51 -9.85 16.84
CA ASP A 72 -6.64 -10.51 18.15
C ASP A 72 -7.23 -11.93 18.07
N ALA A 73 -7.95 -12.26 16.98
CA ALA A 73 -8.44 -13.61 16.75
C ALA A 73 -7.31 -14.62 16.46
N PHE A 74 -6.12 -14.17 16.07
CA PHE A 74 -5.02 -15.05 15.67
C PHE A 74 -3.62 -14.53 16.03
N GLY A 75 -3.50 -13.38 16.67
CA GLY A 75 -2.26 -12.64 16.97
C GLY A 75 -2.43 -11.62 18.09
N ASP A 76 -1.65 -10.54 18.02
CA ASP A 76 -1.58 -9.47 19.03
C ASP A 76 -1.69 -8.11 18.34
N GLN A 77 -2.80 -7.41 18.58
CA GLN A 77 -3.10 -6.11 17.99
C GLN A 77 -2.11 -5.00 18.41
N ASP A 78 -1.52 -5.08 19.59
CA ASP A 78 -0.55 -4.08 20.08
C ASP A 78 0.87 -4.29 19.51
N ASN A 79 1.08 -5.37 18.76
CA ASN A 79 2.39 -5.78 18.25
C ASN A 79 2.44 -5.90 16.71
N ILE A 80 1.64 -5.10 16.01
CA ILE A 80 1.64 -5.04 14.54
C ILE A 80 2.92 -4.36 14.02
N THR A 81 3.60 -5.01 13.07
CA THR A 81 4.72 -4.44 12.32
C THR A 81 4.37 -4.38 10.85
N ILE A 82 4.43 -3.19 10.25
CA ILE A 82 4.22 -3.02 8.81
C ILE A 82 5.57 -3.11 8.08
N GLY A 83 5.61 -3.79 6.93
CA GLY A 83 6.85 -3.98 6.17
C GLY A 83 6.62 -3.86 4.68
N GLY A 84 7.61 -3.29 3.97
CA GLY A 84 7.56 -3.15 2.52
C GLY A 84 8.94 -2.99 1.89
N ASP A 85 9.05 -3.47 0.66
CA ASP A 85 10.24 -3.33 -0.19
C ASP A 85 9.91 -2.60 -1.49
N SER A 86 10.87 -1.82 -2.00
CA SER A 86 10.71 -1.01 -3.21
C SER A 86 9.47 -0.10 -3.08
N ALA A 87 8.52 -0.14 -4.02
CA ALA A 87 7.27 0.61 -3.95
C ALA A 87 6.51 0.38 -2.62
N GLY A 88 6.63 -0.81 -2.02
CA GLY A 88 6.10 -1.10 -0.68
C GLY A 88 6.83 -0.35 0.43
N GLY A 89 8.15 -0.18 0.35
CA GLY A 89 8.91 0.64 1.31
C GLY A 89 8.51 2.10 1.24
N THR A 90 8.30 2.61 0.03
CA THR A 90 7.71 3.93 -0.21
C THR A 90 6.32 4.03 0.40
N ALA A 91 5.45 3.05 0.18
CA ALA A 91 4.09 3.06 0.71
C ALA A 91 4.08 3.05 2.25
N VAL A 92 4.90 2.21 2.89
CA VAL A 92 5.08 2.22 4.35
C VAL A 92 5.47 3.60 4.86
N SER A 93 6.38 4.28 4.17
CA SER A 93 6.81 5.62 4.58
C SER A 93 5.68 6.65 4.47
N HIS A 94 4.87 6.59 3.42
CA HIS A 94 3.70 7.46 3.26
C HIS A 94 2.61 7.15 4.30
N LEU A 95 2.38 5.88 4.59
CA LEU A 95 1.45 5.43 5.62
C LEU A 95 1.84 6.00 6.99
N LEU A 96 3.13 5.97 7.34
CA LEU A 96 3.63 6.55 8.58
C LEU A 96 3.55 8.08 8.62
N ALA A 97 3.33 8.78 7.52
CA ALA A 97 3.05 10.21 7.55
C ALA A 97 1.62 10.53 8.05
N ASN A 98 0.73 9.54 8.09
CA ASN A 98 -0.62 9.67 8.64
C ASN A 98 -0.64 9.35 10.15
N PRO A 99 -0.98 10.32 11.03
CA PRO A 99 -1.03 10.10 12.48
C PRO A 99 -2.02 9.02 12.92
N GLU A 100 -3.10 8.79 12.18
CA GLU A 100 -4.06 7.72 12.51
C GLU A 100 -3.45 6.34 12.23
N VAL A 101 -2.68 6.19 11.16
CA VAL A 101 -1.96 4.94 10.87
C VAL A 101 -0.88 4.65 11.90
N GLN A 102 -0.20 5.69 12.41
CA GLN A 102 0.79 5.52 13.49
C GLN A 102 0.19 4.92 14.77
N LYS A 103 -1.12 5.05 14.99
CA LYS A 103 -1.81 4.42 16.13
C LYS A 103 -2.08 2.93 15.90
N LEU A 104 -2.11 2.47 14.65
CA LEU A 104 -2.43 1.09 14.27
C LEU A 104 -1.21 0.17 14.23
N VAL A 105 0.01 0.73 14.16
CA VAL A 105 1.23 -0.05 13.97
C VAL A 105 2.27 0.29 15.03
N ARG A 106 2.97 -0.73 15.55
CA ARG A 106 4.00 -0.57 16.57
C ARG A 106 5.39 -0.32 15.97
N ARG A 107 5.68 -0.93 14.83
CA ARG A 107 7.00 -0.88 14.16
C ARG A 107 6.83 -0.86 12.65
N ALA A 108 7.89 -0.45 11.95
CA ALA A 108 7.95 -0.45 10.51
C ALA A 108 9.29 -1.00 9.98
N ILE A 109 9.24 -1.67 8.83
CA ILE A 109 10.40 -2.10 8.06
C ILE A 109 10.29 -1.49 6.66
N ILE A 110 11.26 -0.65 6.30
CA ILE A 110 11.30 0.06 5.02
C ILE A 110 12.55 -0.41 4.27
N GLN A 111 12.37 -1.08 3.14
CA GLN A 111 13.47 -1.62 2.35
C GLN A 111 13.54 -0.92 0.98
N SER A 112 14.77 -0.61 0.56
CA SER A 112 15.16 -0.11 -0.77
C SER A 112 14.72 1.30 -1.16
N LEU A 113 13.55 1.80 -0.73
CA LEU A 113 13.06 3.14 -1.09
C LEU A 113 12.55 3.95 0.11
N SER A 114 12.76 5.26 0.03
CA SER A 114 12.37 6.31 0.98
C SER A 114 11.42 7.30 0.28
N PRO A 115 10.55 8.03 1.01
CA PRO A 115 9.63 8.99 0.41
C PRO A 115 10.34 10.20 -0.22
N LEU A 116 11.63 10.39 0.09
CA LEU A 116 12.47 11.45 -0.49
C LEU A 116 13.03 11.10 -1.87
N ASN A 117 12.86 9.85 -2.34
CA ASN A 117 13.28 9.48 -3.67
C ASN A 117 12.36 10.13 -4.71
N VAL A 118 12.92 10.70 -5.77
CA VAL A 118 12.17 11.47 -6.79
C VAL A 118 11.08 10.68 -7.52
N TRP A 119 11.14 9.35 -7.49
CA TRP A 119 10.15 8.46 -8.12
C TRP A 119 9.02 8.04 -7.18
N CYS A 120 9.07 8.48 -5.91
CA CYS A 120 8.23 7.98 -4.83
C CYS A 120 7.12 8.94 -4.42
N THR A 121 7.28 10.21 -4.76
CA THR A 121 6.33 11.29 -4.46
C THR A 121 6.13 12.11 -5.73
N GLN A 122 4.88 12.45 -6.03
CA GLN A 122 4.52 13.26 -7.19
C GLN A 122 4.03 14.64 -6.71
N GLU A 123 4.49 15.69 -7.38
CA GLU A 123 4.00 17.05 -7.14
C GLU A 123 2.56 17.19 -7.65
N LYS A 124 1.75 17.98 -6.93
CA LYS A 124 0.31 18.10 -7.21
C LYS A 124 0.03 18.59 -8.64
N GLU A 125 0.80 19.56 -9.12
CA GLU A 125 0.66 20.13 -10.46
C GLU A 125 0.95 19.08 -11.54
N GLU A 126 1.94 18.21 -11.31
CA GLU A 126 2.24 17.10 -12.21
C GLU A 126 1.12 16.05 -12.19
N ALA A 127 0.60 15.72 -11.01
CA ALA A 127 -0.53 14.80 -10.85
C ALA A 127 -1.78 15.25 -11.63
N ILE A 128 -2.07 16.56 -11.62
CA ILE A 128 -3.15 17.16 -12.41
C ILE A 128 -2.92 16.96 -13.91
N VAL A 129 -1.70 17.22 -14.39
CA VAL A 129 -1.35 17.02 -15.81
C VAL A 129 -1.50 15.55 -16.21
N ILE A 130 -1.03 14.61 -15.38
CA ILE A 130 -1.18 13.18 -15.66
C ILE A 130 -2.65 12.77 -15.67
N ALA A 131 -3.46 13.24 -14.72
CA ALA A 131 -4.89 12.94 -14.69
C ALA A 131 -5.59 13.39 -15.98
N HIS A 132 -5.32 14.62 -16.46
CA HIS A 132 -5.85 15.10 -17.73
C HIS A 132 -5.41 14.26 -18.93
N LYS A 133 -4.15 13.80 -18.98
CA LYS A 133 -3.67 12.92 -20.06
C LYS A 133 -4.42 11.59 -20.10
N TYR A 134 -4.67 10.98 -18.94
CA TYR A 134 -5.46 9.74 -18.88
C TYR A 134 -6.89 9.96 -19.39
N LEU A 135 -7.53 11.06 -18.98
CA LEU A 135 -8.88 11.40 -19.45
C LEU A 135 -8.93 11.60 -20.97
N GLU A 136 -7.94 12.31 -21.53
CA GLU A 136 -7.81 12.49 -22.98
C GLU A 136 -7.65 11.15 -23.70
N MET A 137 -6.78 10.26 -23.21
CA MET A 137 -6.58 8.93 -23.77
C MET A 137 -7.84 8.05 -23.71
N LEU A 138 -8.67 8.25 -22.68
CA LEU A 138 -9.94 7.55 -22.49
C LEU A 138 -11.10 8.21 -23.24
N GLY A 139 -10.88 9.36 -23.90
CA GLY A 139 -11.93 10.12 -24.57
C GLY A 139 -12.94 10.81 -23.62
N ILE A 140 -12.59 10.93 -22.33
CA ILE A 140 -13.43 11.52 -21.29
C ILE A 140 -13.08 13.01 -21.17
N LYS A 141 -14.07 13.89 -21.32
CA LYS A 141 -13.86 15.36 -21.30
C LYS A 141 -14.48 16.04 -20.08
N ASP A 142 -15.78 15.84 -19.89
CA ASP A 142 -16.56 16.59 -18.88
C ASP A 142 -17.45 15.70 -17.99
N ASN A 143 -17.70 14.45 -18.40
CA ASN A 143 -18.52 13.48 -17.66
C ASN A 143 -17.62 12.44 -16.98
N PHE A 144 -17.27 12.69 -15.73
CA PHE A 144 -16.32 11.82 -15.03
C PHE A 144 -16.94 10.50 -14.59
N SER A 145 -18.27 10.42 -14.55
CA SER A 145 -19.02 9.17 -14.32
C SER A 145 -18.73 8.10 -15.38
N ASP A 146 -18.15 8.45 -16.53
CA ASP A 146 -17.72 7.45 -17.51
C ASP A 146 -16.48 6.66 -17.02
N LEU A 147 -15.73 7.17 -16.03
CA LEU A 147 -14.57 6.48 -15.44
C LEU A 147 -14.94 5.14 -14.80
N ILE A 148 -16.16 5.00 -14.26
CA ILE A 148 -16.62 3.76 -13.63
C ILE A 148 -17.20 2.75 -14.63
N ASN A 149 -17.38 3.16 -15.90
CA ASN A 149 -17.98 2.35 -16.96
C ASN A 149 -16.97 1.96 -18.06
N ILE A 150 -15.66 2.10 -17.80
CA ILE A 150 -14.61 1.72 -18.75
C ILE A 150 -14.55 0.20 -18.88
N GLU A 151 -14.69 -0.31 -20.09
CA GLU A 151 -14.46 -1.72 -20.43
C GLU A 151 -12.97 -1.96 -20.73
N PHE A 152 -12.42 -3.08 -20.23
CA PHE A 152 -11.04 -3.51 -20.42
C PHE A 152 -10.96 -4.82 -21.21
#